data_AF-A0A376DJH3-F1
#
_entry.id   AF-A0A376DJH3-F1
#
_cell.length_a   1.000
_cell.length_b   1.000
_cell.length_c   1.000
_cell.angle_alpha   90.00
_cell.angle_beta   90.00
_cell.angle_gamma   90.00
#
_symmetry.space_group_name_H-M   'P 1'
#
loop_
_entity.id
_entity.type
_entity.pdbx_description
1 polymer ?
#
loop_
_entity_poly.entity_id
_entity_poly.type
_entity_poly.pdbx_seq_one_letter_code
_entity_poly.pdbx_strand_id
1 'polypeptide(L)'
;MPKLVTWMNNQRVGELTKLANGAHTFKYAPEWLASRYARPLSLSLPLQRGNITSDAVFNFFDNLLPDSPIVRDRIVKRYHAKSRQPFDLLSEIGRDSVGAVTLIPEDETVMCPIMAWEKLTEARLEEVLTAYKADIPLGMIREENDFRISVAGAQEKTALLRIGNDWCIPKGITPTTHIIKLPIGEIRQPNATLDLSQSVDNEYYCLLLAKELGLNVPDAEIIKAGRVRALAVERFDRRWNTERTVLLRLPQEDMCQTFGLPSSVKYESDGGPGIAQIMAFFDGVQRGAERSL
;
A
#
# COMPACT_ATOMS: atom_id res chain seq x y z
N MET A 1 -21.69 8.36 12.38
CA MET A 1 -21.10 8.20 11.03
C MET A 1 -19.94 7.25 11.17
N PRO A 2 -19.77 6.27 10.27
CA PRO A 2 -18.68 5.32 10.40
C PRO A 2 -17.33 6.03 10.27
N LYS A 3 -16.39 5.65 11.12
CA LYS A 3 -15.05 6.23 11.23
C LYS A 3 -13.98 5.16 11.15
N LEU A 4 -12.86 5.52 10.52
CA LEU A 4 -11.61 4.77 10.54
C LEU A 4 -10.57 5.62 11.26
N VAL A 5 -10.11 5.13 12.41
CA VAL A 5 -9.01 5.75 13.13
C VAL A 5 -7.73 5.49 12.33
N THR A 6 -7.02 6.57 12.04
CA THR A 6 -5.80 6.56 11.23
C THR A 6 -4.59 6.66 12.14
N TRP A 7 -3.71 5.68 12.02
CA TRP A 7 -2.50 5.54 12.79
C TRP A 7 -1.28 5.63 11.88
N MET A 8 -0.18 6.12 12.44
CA MET A 8 1.14 6.07 11.83
C MET A 8 2.08 5.38 12.81
N ASN A 9 2.48 4.16 12.46
CA ASN A 9 3.03 3.21 13.43
C ASN A 9 2.07 3.07 14.64
N ASN A 10 2.52 3.48 15.84
CA ASN A 10 1.74 3.38 17.07
C ASN A 10 1.15 4.72 17.53
N GLN A 11 1.19 5.76 16.69
CA GLN A 11 0.67 7.09 17.03
C GLN A 11 -0.60 7.40 16.24
N ARG A 12 -1.64 7.87 16.93
CA ARG A 12 -2.89 8.29 16.30
C ARG A 12 -2.66 9.60 15.56
N VAL A 13 -2.93 9.60 14.26
CA VAL A 13 -2.79 10.77 13.38
C VAL A 13 -4.11 11.52 13.26
N GLY A 14 -5.23 10.79 13.19
CA GLY A 14 -6.53 11.38 12.93
C GLY A 14 -7.61 10.34 12.67
N GLU A 15 -8.69 10.78 12.04
CA GLU A 15 -9.85 9.95 11.69
C GLU A 15 -10.32 10.27 10.28
N LEU A 16 -10.50 9.23 9.47
CA LEU A 16 -11.25 9.27 8.22
C LEU A 16 -12.71 8.97 8.52
N THR A 17 -13.64 9.79 8.02
CA THR A 17 -15.09 9.61 8.19
C THR A 17 -15.77 9.56 6.83
N LYS A 18 -16.68 8.59 6.65
CA LYS A 18 -17.60 8.55 5.53
C LYS A 18 -18.93 9.18 5.93
N LEU A 19 -19.30 10.27 5.27
CA LEU A 19 -20.55 11.00 5.48
C LEU A 19 -21.75 10.23 4.88
N ALA A 20 -22.96 10.59 5.30
CA ALA A 20 -24.18 9.96 4.81
C ALA A 20 -24.42 10.14 3.30
N ASN A 21 -23.90 11.24 2.73
CA ASN A 21 -23.94 11.52 1.29
C ASN A 21 -22.80 10.81 0.52
N GLY A 22 -21.99 9.99 1.18
CA GLY A 22 -20.89 9.25 0.57
C GLY A 22 -19.57 10.01 0.45
N ALA A 23 -19.51 11.28 0.86
CA ALA A 23 -18.28 12.07 0.86
C ALA A 23 -17.33 11.65 1.99
N HIS A 24 -16.04 11.85 1.77
CA HIS A 24 -14.98 11.50 2.71
C HIS A 24 -14.42 12.75 3.35
N THR A 25 -14.25 12.70 4.68
CA THR A 25 -13.63 13.80 5.43
C THR A 25 -12.54 13.24 6.32
N PHE A 26 -11.46 14.00 6.49
CA PHE A 26 -10.37 13.63 7.37
C PHE A 26 -10.15 14.72 8.41
N LYS A 27 -9.86 14.33 9.65
CA LYS A 27 -9.53 15.25 10.73
C LYS A 27 -8.30 14.77 11.47
N TYR A 28 -7.29 15.63 11.57
CA TYR A 28 -6.13 15.37 12.41
C TYR A 28 -6.50 15.37 13.89
N ALA A 29 -5.90 14.45 14.64
CA ALA A 29 -6.06 14.35 16.08
C ALA A 29 -5.33 15.52 16.77
N PRO A 30 -5.90 16.16 17.80
CA PRO A 30 -5.24 17.24 18.53
C PRO A 30 -3.86 16.87 19.08
N GLU A 31 -3.71 15.63 19.56
CA GLU A 31 -2.46 15.06 20.05
C GLU A 31 -1.37 14.96 18.97
N TRP A 32 -1.77 14.67 17.72
CA TRP A 32 -0.85 14.68 16.59
C TRP A 32 -0.42 16.10 16.25
N LEU A 33 -1.38 17.02 16.15
CA LEU A 33 -1.11 18.43 15.83
C LEU A 33 -0.24 19.15 16.88
N ALA A 34 -0.28 18.71 18.14
CA ALA A 34 0.54 19.25 19.22
C ALA A 34 1.96 18.65 19.25
N SER A 35 2.22 17.57 18.52
CA SER A 35 3.52 16.89 18.53
C SER A 35 4.57 17.66 17.71
N ARG A 36 5.76 17.83 18.27
CA ARG A 36 6.92 18.38 17.52
C ARG A 36 7.44 17.46 16.41
N TYR A 37 7.01 16.19 16.40
CA TYR A 37 7.38 15.20 15.39
C TYR A 37 6.26 14.94 14.38
N ALA A 38 5.19 15.74 14.43
CA ALA A 38 4.06 15.63 13.54
C ALA A 38 4.47 15.86 12.09
N ARG A 39 3.81 15.13 11.19
CA ARG A 39 3.88 15.34 9.75
C ARG A 39 2.49 15.17 9.15
N PRO A 40 2.18 15.79 8.02
CA PRO A 40 0.91 15.54 7.36
C PRO A 40 0.82 14.08 6.90
N LEU A 41 -0.41 13.60 6.73
CA LEU A 41 -0.75 12.31 6.14
C LEU A 41 -0.31 12.24 4.67
N SER A 42 -0.46 13.37 3.96
CA SER A 42 -0.09 13.60 2.56
C SER A 42 0.25 15.07 2.39
N LEU A 43 1.15 15.40 1.48
CA LEU A 43 1.42 16.79 1.10
C LEU A 43 0.18 17.50 0.51
N SER A 44 -0.77 16.75 -0.06
CA SER A 44 -2.07 17.29 -0.49
C SER A 44 -3.04 17.56 0.67
N LEU A 45 -2.71 17.08 1.87
CA LEU A 45 -3.51 17.19 3.10
C LEU A 45 -2.67 17.81 4.23
N PRO A 46 -2.24 19.08 4.13
CA PRO A 46 -1.37 19.69 5.13
C PRO A 46 -2.00 19.71 6.53
N LEU A 47 -1.16 19.74 7.56
CA LEU A 47 -1.59 19.80 8.96
C LEU A 47 -2.48 21.02 9.19
N GLN A 48 -3.70 20.78 9.65
CA GLN A 48 -4.67 21.82 9.97
C GLN A 48 -5.61 21.37 11.08
N ARG A 49 -6.23 22.35 11.74
CA ARG A 49 -7.31 22.10 12.71
C ARG A 49 -8.65 22.10 11.98
N GLY A 50 -9.53 21.18 12.35
CA GLY A 50 -10.86 21.06 11.76
C GLY A 50 -10.95 19.93 10.73
N ASN A 51 -12.10 19.86 10.05
CA ASN A 51 -12.36 18.82 9.05
C ASN A 51 -11.81 19.26 7.69
N ILE A 52 -11.12 18.34 7.03
CA ILE A 52 -10.70 18.46 5.64
C ILE A 52 -11.74 17.74 4.78
N THR A 53 -12.32 18.45 3.80
CA THR A 53 -13.39 17.94 2.93
C THR A 53 -13.05 18.04 1.45
N SER A 54 -11.81 18.38 1.11
CA SER A 54 -11.34 18.45 -0.27
C SER A 54 -11.32 17.07 -0.92
N ASP A 55 -11.48 17.00 -2.24
CA ASP A 55 -11.39 15.76 -3.02
C ASP A 55 -10.05 15.03 -2.81
N ALA A 56 -8.99 15.76 -2.48
CA ALA A 56 -7.69 15.19 -2.09
C ALA A 56 -7.80 14.15 -0.95
N VAL A 57 -8.77 14.29 -0.03
CA VAL A 57 -9.01 13.28 1.01
C VAL A 57 -9.44 11.97 0.36
N PHE A 58 -10.45 12.03 -0.50
CA PHE A 58 -10.93 10.85 -1.22
C PHE A 58 -9.82 10.24 -2.08
N ASN A 59 -9.14 11.07 -2.88
CA ASN A 59 -8.10 10.64 -3.81
C ASN A 59 -6.91 9.99 -3.08
N PHE A 60 -6.50 10.53 -1.93
CA PHE A 60 -5.41 9.96 -1.14
C PHE A 60 -5.72 8.51 -0.74
N PHE A 61 -6.91 8.28 -0.16
CA PHE A 61 -7.33 6.96 0.29
C PHE A 61 -7.67 6.01 -0.88
N ASP A 62 -8.19 6.53 -2.00
CA ASP A 62 -8.43 5.71 -3.19
C ASP A 62 -7.12 5.15 -3.77
N ASN A 63 -6.05 5.96 -3.81
CA ASN A 63 -4.73 5.54 -4.29
C ASN A 63 -4.02 4.52 -3.36
N LEU A 64 -4.52 4.27 -2.14
CA LEU A 64 -4.01 3.19 -1.28
C LEU A 64 -4.54 1.81 -1.69
N LEU A 65 -5.59 1.76 -2.52
CA LEU A 65 -6.25 0.53 -2.94
C LEU A 65 -5.70 0.03 -4.28
N PRO A 66 -5.91 -1.26 -4.61
CA PRO A 66 -5.59 -1.77 -5.94
C PRO A 66 -6.29 -0.98 -7.05
N ASP A 67 -5.58 -0.64 -8.12
CA ASP A 67 -6.14 0.09 -9.27
C ASP A 67 -7.18 -0.75 -10.03
N SER A 68 -7.00 -2.08 -10.00
CA SER A 68 -7.83 -3.02 -10.76
C SER A 68 -9.24 -3.12 -10.17
N PRO A 69 -10.30 -2.80 -10.95
CA PRO A 69 -11.68 -2.98 -10.52
C PRO A 69 -12.00 -4.43 -10.10
N ILE A 70 -11.38 -5.40 -10.77
CA ILE A 70 -11.53 -6.84 -10.52
C ILE A 70 -11.01 -7.20 -9.13
N VAL A 71 -9.83 -6.68 -8.75
CA VAL A 71 -9.26 -6.92 -7.41
C VAL A 71 -10.15 -6.28 -6.34
N ARG A 72 -10.70 -5.09 -6.60
CA ARG A 72 -11.67 -4.45 -5.70
C ARG A 72 -12.95 -5.28 -5.53
N ASP A 73 -13.48 -5.89 -6.60
CA ASP A 73 -14.63 -6.80 -6.50
C ASP A 73 -14.33 -8.03 -5.65
N ARG A 74 -13.13 -8.60 -5.79
CA ARG A 74 -12.68 -9.71 -4.96
C ARG A 74 -12.58 -9.32 -3.48
N ILE A 75 -12.14 -8.09 -3.15
CA ILE A 75 -12.13 -7.56 -1.77
C ILE A 75 -13.55 -7.49 -1.21
N VAL A 76 -14.50 -6.93 -1.97
CA VAL A 76 -15.91 -6.87 -1.56
C VAL A 76 -16.45 -8.27 -1.27
N LYS A 77 -16.20 -9.23 -2.16
CA LYS A 77 -16.67 -10.62 -2.00
C LYS A 77 -16.01 -11.34 -0.82
N ARG A 78 -14.72 -11.08 -0.55
CA ARG A 78 -13.93 -11.77 0.47
C ARG A 78 -14.30 -11.36 1.90
N TYR A 79 -14.56 -10.08 2.13
CA TYR A 79 -14.83 -9.53 3.47
C TYR A 79 -16.25 -8.99 3.62
N HIS A 80 -17.11 -9.17 2.62
CA HIS A 80 -18.47 -8.62 2.60
C HIS A 80 -18.48 -7.09 2.83
N ALA A 81 -17.51 -6.39 2.22
CA ALA A 81 -17.40 -4.94 2.36
C ALA A 81 -18.70 -4.25 1.93
N LYS A 82 -19.09 -3.21 2.65
CA LYS A 82 -20.40 -2.54 2.49
C LYS A 82 -20.60 -1.92 1.11
N SER A 83 -19.52 -1.51 0.45
CA SER A 83 -19.55 -0.98 -0.91
C SER A 83 -18.17 -1.04 -1.57
N ARG A 84 -18.09 -0.59 -2.83
CA ARG A 84 -16.84 -0.41 -3.58
C ARG A 84 -16.13 0.92 -3.29
N GLN A 85 -16.68 1.76 -2.41
CA GLN A 85 -16.05 3.04 -2.07
C GLN A 85 -14.78 2.84 -1.25
N PRO A 86 -13.79 3.74 -1.35
CA PRO A 86 -12.50 3.55 -0.69
C PRO A 86 -12.57 3.31 0.82
N PHE A 87 -13.51 3.98 1.49
CA PHE A 87 -13.70 3.85 2.94
C PHE A 87 -14.08 2.42 3.33
N ASP A 88 -15.06 1.83 2.66
CA ASP A 88 -15.57 0.51 3.04
C ASP A 88 -14.55 -0.59 2.70
N LEU A 89 -13.79 -0.42 1.61
CA LEU A 89 -12.71 -1.34 1.26
C LEU A 89 -11.56 -1.26 2.27
N LEU A 90 -11.10 -0.05 2.60
CA LEU A 90 -10.03 0.15 3.58
C LEU A 90 -10.45 -0.20 5.01
N SER A 91 -11.74 -0.17 5.33
CA SER A 91 -12.24 -0.69 6.61
C SER A 91 -11.89 -2.17 6.79
N GLU A 92 -11.82 -2.91 5.69
CA GLU A 92 -11.48 -4.33 5.73
C GLU A 92 -9.97 -4.57 5.59
N ILE A 93 -9.30 -3.92 4.64
CA ILE A 93 -7.91 -4.28 4.26
C ILE A 93 -6.85 -3.23 4.59
N GLY A 94 -7.24 -2.11 5.22
CA GLY A 94 -6.37 -0.94 5.45
C GLY A 94 -5.37 -1.06 6.59
N ARG A 95 -5.18 -2.26 7.18
CA ARG A 95 -4.28 -2.45 8.34
C ARG A 95 -2.81 -2.34 7.98
N ASP A 96 -2.41 -2.86 6.82
CA ASP A 96 -1.06 -2.69 6.26
C ASP A 96 -1.11 -2.19 4.81
N SER A 97 -1.00 -0.88 4.64
CA SER A 97 -1.04 -0.18 3.35
C SER A 97 0.37 0.24 2.89
N VAL A 98 0.50 0.80 1.67
CA VAL A 98 1.72 1.52 1.27
C VAL A 98 1.96 2.72 2.20
N GLY A 99 3.24 2.96 2.52
CA GLY A 99 3.64 3.96 3.51
C GLY A 99 3.37 3.50 4.94
N ALA A 100 3.08 4.45 5.83
CA ALA A 100 2.92 4.19 7.26
C ALA A 100 1.47 4.30 7.76
N VAL A 101 0.51 4.40 6.85
CA VAL A 101 -0.90 4.56 7.19
C VAL A 101 -1.51 3.21 7.59
N THR A 102 -2.04 3.15 8.80
CA THR A 102 -2.84 2.02 9.31
C THR A 102 -4.24 2.52 9.64
N LEU A 103 -5.25 1.87 9.07
CA LEU A 103 -6.66 2.21 9.24
C LEU A 103 -7.35 1.11 10.04
N ILE A 104 -8.00 1.51 11.13
CA ILE A 104 -8.68 0.61 12.06
C ILE A 104 -10.09 1.15 12.30
N PRO A 105 -11.15 0.32 12.22
CA PRO A 105 -12.51 0.71 12.61
C PRO A 105 -12.56 1.29 14.03
N GLU A 106 -13.33 2.35 14.27
CA GLU A 106 -13.43 3.01 15.59
C GLU A 106 -13.90 2.07 16.70
N ASP A 107 -14.70 1.06 16.37
CA ASP A 107 -15.22 0.03 17.27
C ASP A 107 -14.23 -1.12 17.54
N GLU A 108 -13.12 -1.19 16.81
CA GLU A 108 -12.10 -2.22 17.00
C GLU A 108 -10.96 -1.70 17.90
N THR A 109 -10.83 -2.28 19.09
CA THR A 109 -9.67 -2.01 19.96
C THR A 109 -8.59 -3.06 19.69
N VAL A 110 -7.49 -2.67 19.05
CA VAL A 110 -6.40 -3.60 18.74
C VAL A 110 -5.64 -3.95 20.02
N MET A 111 -5.94 -5.11 20.61
CA MET A 111 -5.18 -5.71 21.72
C MET A 111 -4.12 -6.72 21.24
N CYS A 112 -3.69 -6.65 19.98
CA CYS A 112 -2.71 -7.59 19.45
C CYS A 112 -1.29 -7.30 19.98
N PRO A 113 -0.45 -8.33 20.20
CA PRO A 113 0.98 -8.11 20.34
C PRO A 113 1.50 -7.31 19.15
N ILE A 114 2.42 -6.36 19.39
CA ILE A 114 2.90 -5.38 18.40
C ILE A 114 3.44 -6.07 17.13
N MET A 115 3.99 -7.28 17.28
CA MET A 115 4.49 -8.12 16.21
C MET A 115 4.07 -9.58 16.44
N ALA A 116 3.22 -10.11 15.56
CA ALA A 116 2.85 -11.52 15.52
C ALA A 116 2.69 -11.99 14.08
N TRP A 117 3.05 -13.23 13.82
CA TRP A 117 3.04 -13.79 12.47
C TRP A 117 2.88 -15.31 12.50
N GLU A 118 2.48 -15.85 11.37
CA GLU A 118 2.42 -17.28 11.14
C GLU A 118 3.37 -17.67 10.01
N LYS A 119 4.28 -18.60 10.30
CA LYS A 119 5.21 -19.13 9.31
C LYS A 119 4.46 -19.97 8.27
N LEU A 120 4.75 -19.73 6.99
CA LEU A 120 4.24 -20.51 5.89
C LEU A 120 5.13 -21.71 5.58
N THR A 121 4.50 -22.84 5.29
CA THR A 121 5.14 -23.95 4.58
C THR A 121 5.23 -23.61 3.09
N GLU A 122 6.07 -24.32 2.33
CA GLU A 122 6.16 -24.12 0.88
C GLU A 122 4.80 -24.32 0.18
N ALA A 123 4.05 -25.35 0.56
CA ALA A 123 2.72 -25.61 0.02
C ALA A 123 1.72 -24.49 0.32
N ARG A 124 1.75 -23.94 1.56
CA ARG A 124 0.91 -22.79 1.94
C ARG A 124 1.34 -21.51 1.23
N LEU A 125 2.63 -21.33 0.96
CA LEU A 125 3.12 -20.22 0.15
C LEU A 125 2.61 -20.34 -1.29
N GLU A 126 2.66 -21.52 -1.91
CA GLU A 126 2.09 -21.74 -3.25
C GLU A 126 0.58 -21.43 -3.28
N GLU A 127 -0.16 -21.80 -2.24
CA GLU A 127 -1.59 -21.47 -2.10
C GLU A 127 -1.81 -19.95 -2.08
N VAL A 128 -1.06 -19.20 -1.27
CA VAL A 128 -1.12 -17.72 -1.21
C VAL A 128 -0.79 -17.11 -2.58
N LEU A 129 0.25 -17.61 -3.25
CA LEU A 129 0.70 -17.08 -4.54
C LEU A 129 -0.20 -17.49 -5.71
N THR A 130 -1.06 -18.49 -5.56
CA THR A 130 -2.05 -18.90 -6.57
C THR A 130 -3.48 -18.49 -6.25
N ALA A 131 -3.70 -17.78 -5.14
CA ALA A 131 -5.04 -17.44 -4.63
C ALA A 131 -5.92 -16.67 -5.64
N TYR A 132 -5.30 -15.91 -6.56
CA TYR A 132 -6.00 -15.22 -7.65
C TYR A 132 -6.81 -16.17 -8.55
N LYS A 133 -6.42 -17.44 -8.66
CA LYS A 133 -7.15 -18.49 -9.38
C LYS A 133 -8.45 -18.90 -8.69
N ALA A 134 -8.57 -18.62 -7.40
CA ALA A 134 -9.75 -18.87 -6.57
C ALA A 134 -10.55 -17.58 -6.27
N ASP A 135 -10.36 -16.52 -7.08
CA ASP A 135 -10.96 -15.19 -6.89
C ASP A 135 -10.64 -14.54 -5.53
N ILE A 136 -9.50 -14.88 -4.93
CA ILE A 136 -9.05 -14.30 -3.67
C ILE A 136 -8.19 -13.06 -3.97
N PRO A 137 -8.48 -11.91 -3.36
CA PRO A 137 -7.69 -10.69 -3.55
C PRO A 137 -6.36 -10.79 -2.80
N LEU A 138 -5.27 -10.35 -3.43
CA LEU A 138 -3.97 -10.12 -2.80
C LEU A 138 -3.42 -11.30 -1.99
N GLY A 139 -3.74 -12.55 -2.34
CA GLY A 139 -3.26 -13.72 -1.61
C GLY A 139 -3.91 -13.93 -0.23
N MET A 140 -4.97 -13.20 0.11
CA MET A 140 -5.63 -13.25 1.43
C MET A 140 -6.54 -14.48 1.58
N ILE A 141 -5.89 -15.66 1.71
CA ILE A 141 -6.54 -16.98 1.81
C ILE A 141 -7.64 -17.01 2.88
N ARG A 142 -8.66 -17.86 2.68
CA ARG A 142 -9.92 -17.78 3.44
C ARG A 142 -9.77 -18.26 4.88
N GLU A 143 -8.85 -19.18 5.11
CA GLU A 143 -8.48 -19.70 6.42
C GLU A 143 -7.86 -18.61 7.31
N GLU A 144 -7.31 -17.55 6.69
CA GLU A 144 -6.58 -16.48 7.37
C GLU A 144 -7.38 -15.18 7.42
N ASN A 145 -8.19 -15.00 8.45
CA ASN A 145 -9.02 -13.80 8.61
C ASN A 145 -8.23 -12.54 9.00
N ASP A 146 -7.05 -12.70 9.59
CA ASP A 146 -6.20 -11.59 10.03
C ASP A 146 -5.27 -11.05 8.93
N PHE A 147 -5.23 -11.69 7.77
CA PHE A 147 -4.41 -11.22 6.67
C PHE A 147 -5.11 -10.06 5.96
N ARG A 148 -4.79 -8.82 6.36
CA ARG A 148 -5.41 -7.58 5.87
C ARG A 148 -4.36 -6.63 5.27
N ILE A 149 -4.10 -6.75 3.98
CA ILE A 149 -3.10 -5.91 3.27
C ILE A 149 -3.74 -5.11 2.13
N SER A 150 -3.20 -3.92 1.87
CA SER A 150 -3.57 -3.10 0.72
C SER A 150 -2.33 -2.62 -0.03
N VAL A 151 -2.23 -2.97 -1.32
CA VAL A 151 -1.12 -2.58 -2.18
C VAL A 151 -1.68 -2.06 -3.50
N ALA A 152 -1.29 -0.83 -3.86
CA ALA A 152 -1.73 -0.16 -5.08
C ALA A 152 -1.18 -0.81 -6.37
N GLY A 153 -1.73 -0.42 -7.52
CA GLY A 153 -1.34 -0.89 -8.85
C GLY A 153 -2.25 -1.99 -9.43
N ALA A 154 -2.12 -2.21 -10.74
CA ALA A 154 -3.02 -3.09 -11.50
C ALA A 154 -2.58 -4.57 -11.58
N GLN A 155 -1.28 -4.85 -11.47
CA GLN A 155 -0.73 -6.20 -11.51
C GLN A 155 -1.12 -7.02 -10.27
N GLU A 156 -1.41 -8.31 -10.46
CA GLU A 156 -1.65 -9.24 -9.36
C GLU A 156 -0.42 -9.35 -8.45
N LYS A 157 -0.62 -9.09 -7.16
CA LYS A 157 0.46 -9.03 -6.17
C LYS A 157 -0.09 -9.36 -4.79
N THR A 158 0.79 -9.77 -3.89
CA THR A 158 0.52 -9.88 -2.45
C THR A 158 1.66 -9.20 -1.68
N ALA A 159 1.59 -9.17 -0.36
CA ALA A 159 2.66 -8.70 0.49
C ALA A 159 2.80 -9.62 1.70
N LEU A 160 4.03 -9.99 2.03
CA LEU A 160 4.34 -10.91 3.13
C LEU A 160 5.43 -10.36 4.05
N LEU A 161 5.48 -10.91 5.26
CA LEU A 161 6.58 -10.71 6.19
C LEU A 161 7.65 -11.78 5.94
N ARG A 162 8.93 -11.39 5.95
CA ARG A 162 10.07 -12.30 5.90
C ARG A 162 10.80 -12.24 7.25
N ILE A 163 10.90 -13.37 7.94
CA ILE A 163 11.65 -13.52 9.20
C ILE A 163 12.77 -14.52 8.96
N GLY A 164 14.01 -14.04 8.98
CA GLY A 164 15.16 -14.84 8.54
C GLY A 164 14.96 -15.28 7.08
N ASN A 165 14.90 -16.59 6.85
CA ASN A 165 14.67 -17.18 5.53
C ASN A 165 13.22 -17.64 5.32
N ASP A 166 12.34 -17.42 6.29
CA ASP A 166 10.97 -17.91 6.26
C ASP A 166 9.98 -16.84 5.81
N TRP A 167 9.05 -17.22 4.93
CA TRP A 167 7.90 -16.42 4.57
C TRP A 167 6.80 -16.58 5.62
N CYS A 168 6.18 -15.48 6.02
CA CYS A 168 5.17 -15.44 7.07
C CYS A 168 3.98 -14.56 6.67
N ILE A 169 2.78 -14.96 7.10
CA ILE A 169 1.60 -14.10 7.10
C ILE A 169 1.63 -13.24 8.37
N PRO A 170 1.66 -11.90 8.26
CA PRO A 170 1.56 -11.05 9.44
C PRO A 170 0.15 -11.13 10.06
N LYS A 171 0.07 -11.00 11.39
CA LYS A 171 -1.18 -10.94 12.14
C LYS A 171 -1.42 -9.54 12.71
N GLY A 172 -2.68 -9.15 12.81
CA GLY A 172 -3.09 -7.85 13.36
C GLY A 172 -2.52 -6.67 12.58
N ILE A 173 -1.68 -5.87 13.23
CA ILE A 173 -1.03 -4.68 12.64
C ILE A 173 0.45 -4.90 12.30
N THR A 174 0.92 -6.15 12.34
CA THR A 174 2.30 -6.50 11.98
C THR A 174 2.56 -6.10 10.52
N PRO A 175 3.60 -5.29 10.22
CA PRO A 175 3.88 -4.89 8.85
C PRO A 175 4.41 -6.04 8.00
N THR A 176 4.04 -6.06 6.72
CA THR A 176 4.77 -6.83 5.70
C THR A 176 6.13 -6.19 5.41
N THR A 177 7.03 -6.95 4.79
CA THR A 177 8.40 -6.51 4.42
C THR A 177 8.67 -6.62 2.94
N HIS A 178 7.88 -7.41 2.21
CA HIS A 178 8.06 -7.62 0.78
C HIS A 178 6.74 -7.49 0.06
N ILE A 179 6.78 -6.94 -1.15
CA ILE A 179 5.70 -7.07 -2.13
C ILE A 179 6.08 -8.22 -3.05
N ILE A 180 5.20 -9.20 -3.19
CA ILE A 180 5.40 -10.35 -4.06
C ILE A 180 4.54 -10.16 -5.31
N LYS A 181 5.20 -10.00 -6.45
CA LYS A 181 4.57 -9.76 -7.75
C LYS A 181 4.46 -11.06 -8.53
N LEU A 182 3.28 -11.32 -9.08
CA LEU A 182 3.00 -12.50 -9.87
C LEU A 182 3.10 -12.19 -11.38
N PRO A 183 3.29 -13.21 -12.23
CA PRO A 183 3.26 -13.03 -13.68
C PRO A 183 1.98 -12.34 -14.15
N ILE A 184 2.11 -11.32 -14.99
CA ILE A 184 0.97 -10.53 -15.50
C ILE A 184 0.14 -11.35 -16.50
N GLY A 185 0.80 -12.20 -17.30
CA GLY A 185 0.16 -12.92 -18.39
C GLY A 185 0.03 -12.04 -19.64
N GLU A 186 -1.03 -12.25 -20.43
CA GLU A 186 -1.25 -11.49 -21.66
C GLU A 186 -2.11 -10.25 -21.42
N ILE A 187 -1.65 -9.09 -21.86
CA ILE A 187 -2.45 -7.86 -21.91
C ILE A 187 -2.94 -7.67 -23.35
N ARG A 188 -4.25 -7.74 -23.55
CA ARG A 188 -4.89 -7.40 -24.83
C ARG A 188 -5.11 -5.90 -24.92
N GLN A 189 -4.45 -5.26 -25.87
CA GLN A 189 -4.68 -3.88 -26.29
C GLN A 189 -5.45 -3.87 -27.62
N PRO A 190 -6.12 -2.77 -28.00
CA PRO A 190 -6.92 -2.71 -29.22
C PRO A 190 -6.16 -3.13 -30.49
N ASN A 191 -4.85 -2.89 -30.54
CA ASN A 191 -4.01 -3.11 -31.72
C ASN A 191 -2.85 -4.11 -31.49
N ALA A 192 -2.70 -4.67 -30.29
CA ALA A 192 -1.61 -5.60 -29.96
C ALA A 192 -1.92 -6.45 -28.73
N THR A 193 -1.40 -7.68 -28.66
CA THR A 193 -1.32 -8.44 -27.41
C THR A 193 0.11 -8.35 -26.89
N LEU A 194 0.29 -7.81 -25.69
CA LEU A 194 1.57 -7.80 -25.01
C LEU A 194 1.67 -9.05 -24.14
N ASP A 195 2.57 -9.97 -24.50
CA ASP A 195 2.88 -11.15 -23.68
C ASP A 195 3.83 -10.76 -22.55
N LEU A 196 3.29 -10.70 -21.34
CA LEU A 196 4.01 -10.47 -20.09
C LEU A 196 3.95 -11.70 -19.18
N SER A 197 3.86 -12.91 -19.78
CA SER A 197 3.92 -14.18 -19.05
C SER A 197 5.22 -14.37 -18.25
N GLN A 198 6.31 -13.72 -18.69
CA GLN A 198 7.61 -13.69 -18.01
C GLN A 198 7.91 -12.35 -17.32
N SER A 199 6.87 -11.62 -16.88
CA SER A 199 7.06 -10.30 -16.24
C SER A 199 7.97 -10.35 -15.00
N VAL A 200 8.05 -11.50 -14.32
CA VAL A 200 8.97 -11.71 -13.19
C VAL A 200 10.43 -11.62 -13.62
N ASP A 201 10.81 -12.34 -14.67
CA ASP A 201 12.19 -12.36 -15.17
C ASP A 201 12.57 -11.01 -15.82
N ASN A 202 11.62 -10.40 -16.54
CA ASN A 202 11.78 -9.07 -17.11
C ASN A 202 12.07 -8.04 -16.01
N GLU A 203 11.20 -7.94 -15.00
CA GLU A 203 11.36 -6.95 -13.94
C GLU A 203 12.62 -7.21 -13.10
N TYR A 204 12.93 -8.47 -12.80
CA TYR A 204 14.16 -8.82 -12.10
C TYR A 204 15.42 -8.39 -12.88
N TYR A 205 15.46 -8.67 -14.19
CA TYR A 205 16.57 -8.25 -15.04
C TYR A 205 16.71 -6.72 -15.06
N CYS A 206 15.60 -5.98 -15.20
CA CYS A 206 15.61 -4.52 -15.16
C CYS A 206 16.13 -3.97 -13.83
N LEU A 207 15.73 -4.56 -12.70
CA LEU A 207 16.22 -4.15 -11.38
C LEU A 207 17.72 -4.43 -11.20
N LEU A 208 18.20 -5.59 -11.64
CA LEU A 208 19.62 -5.91 -11.62
C LEU A 208 20.44 -4.93 -12.48
N LEU A 209 19.98 -4.66 -13.70
CA LEU A 209 20.64 -3.71 -14.59
C LEU A 209 20.64 -2.29 -14.00
N ALA A 210 19.51 -1.84 -13.45
CA ALA A 210 19.42 -0.52 -12.83
C ALA A 210 20.38 -0.39 -11.65
N LYS A 211 20.48 -1.43 -10.80
CA LYS A 211 21.42 -1.47 -9.67
C LYS A 211 22.87 -1.45 -10.14
N GLU A 212 23.21 -2.24 -11.17
CA GLU A 212 24.56 -2.28 -11.76
C GLU A 212 24.95 -0.93 -12.39
N LEU A 213 23.97 -0.20 -12.93
CA LEU A 213 24.15 1.17 -13.45
C LEU A 213 24.19 2.24 -12.34
N GLY A 214 24.12 1.85 -11.06
CA GLY A 214 24.18 2.77 -9.92
C GLY A 214 22.89 3.54 -9.63
N LEU A 215 21.76 3.13 -10.21
CA LEU A 215 20.46 3.70 -9.88
C LEU A 215 19.96 3.18 -8.53
N ASN A 216 19.31 4.05 -7.77
CA ASN A 216 18.71 3.68 -6.48
C ASN A 216 17.39 2.93 -6.70
N VAL A 217 17.45 1.61 -6.68
CA VAL A 217 16.30 0.70 -6.86
C VAL A 217 16.19 -0.25 -5.67
N PRO A 218 14.98 -0.79 -5.39
CA PRO A 218 14.82 -1.75 -4.30
C PRO A 218 15.56 -3.06 -4.59
N ASP A 219 15.99 -3.73 -3.52
CA ASP A 219 16.44 -5.10 -3.60
C ASP A 219 15.26 -6.03 -3.94
N ALA A 220 15.54 -7.04 -4.76
CA ALA A 220 14.57 -8.03 -5.15
C ALA A 220 15.22 -9.39 -5.38
N GLU A 221 14.44 -10.45 -5.19
CA GLU A 221 14.84 -11.82 -5.51
C GLU A 221 13.69 -12.57 -6.18
N ILE A 222 14.02 -13.46 -7.11
CA ILE A 222 13.02 -14.37 -7.67
C ILE A 222 12.85 -15.55 -6.72
N ILE A 223 11.62 -15.72 -6.23
CA ILE A 223 11.25 -16.84 -5.37
C ILE A 223 10.49 -17.90 -6.17
N LYS A 224 10.53 -19.13 -5.65
CA LYS A 224 9.76 -20.26 -6.13
C LYS A 224 9.02 -20.91 -4.98
N ALA A 225 7.75 -21.25 -5.19
CA ALA A 225 6.96 -22.08 -4.29
C ALA A 225 6.19 -23.08 -5.15
N GLY A 226 6.57 -24.35 -5.09
CA GLY A 226 6.08 -25.36 -6.03
C GLY A 226 6.31 -24.94 -7.48
N ARG A 227 5.22 -24.77 -8.25
CA ARG A 227 5.29 -24.36 -9.67
C ARG A 227 5.22 -22.85 -9.89
N VAL A 228 5.01 -22.07 -8.84
CA VAL A 228 4.87 -20.62 -8.96
C VAL A 228 6.24 -19.96 -8.93
N ARG A 229 6.48 -19.11 -9.93
CA ARG A 229 7.61 -18.18 -9.99
C ARG A 229 7.09 -16.78 -9.73
N ALA A 230 7.65 -16.10 -8.74
CA ALA A 230 7.22 -14.76 -8.34
C ALA A 230 8.44 -13.88 -8.02
N LEU A 231 8.27 -12.56 -8.09
CA LEU A 231 9.30 -11.60 -7.72
C LEU A 231 9.00 -11.05 -6.33
N ALA A 232 9.87 -11.30 -5.35
CA ALA A 232 9.80 -10.68 -4.04
C ALA A 232 10.65 -9.41 -4.03
N VAL A 233 10.03 -8.24 -3.87
CA VAL A 233 10.69 -6.94 -3.82
C VAL A 233 10.70 -6.45 -2.36
N GLU A 234 11.87 -6.14 -1.83
CA GLU A 234 12.02 -5.59 -0.49
C GLU A 234 11.39 -4.20 -0.40
N ARG A 235 10.55 -4.02 0.62
CA ARG A 235 9.81 -2.78 0.82
C ARG A 235 10.71 -1.71 1.42
N PHE A 236 10.94 -0.65 0.66
CA PHE A 236 11.68 0.53 1.12
C PHE A 236 10.84 1.47 2.00
N ASP A 237 9.54 1.21 2.17
CA ASP A 237 8.68 1.87 3.16
C ASP A 237 8.61 1.12 4.50
N ARG A 238 9.56 0.21 4.75
CA ARG A 238 9.64 -0.62 5.97
C ARG A 238 11.08 -0.66 6.47
N ARG A 239 11.28 -0.63 7.78
CA ARG A 239 12.62 -0.70 8.37
C ARG A 239 12.60 -1.27 9.78
N TRP A 240 13.42 -2.28 10.03
CA TRP A 240 13.70 -2.75 11.39
C TRP A 240 14.44 -1.67 12.19
N ASN A 241 14.14 -1.54 13.48
CA ASN A 241 15.01 -0.81 14.40
C ASN A 241 16.38 -1.52 14.52
N THR A 242 17.36 -0.83 15.11
CA THR A 242 18.74 -1.34 15.24
C THR A 242 18.81 -2.70 15.92
N GLU A 243 17.96 -2.94 16.91
CA GLU A 243 17.90 -4.20 17.69
C GLU A 243 17.06 -5.30 17.03
N ARG A 244 16.41 -5.03 15.89
CA ARG A 244 15.49 -5.94 15.18
C ARG A 244 14.32 -6.46 16.03
N THR A 245 13.86 -5.64 16.97
CA THR A 245 12.71 -5.94 17.86
C THR A 245 11.40 -5.33 17.35
N VAL A 246 11.49 -4.25 16.56
CA VAL A 246 10.33 -3.55 16.02
C VAL A 246 10.54 -3.30 14.53
N LEU A 247 9.56 -3.70 13.71
CA LEU A 247 9.49 -3.33 12.31
C LEU A 247 8.67 -2.03 12.17
N LEU A 248 9.33 -0.95 11.82
CA LEU A 248 8.71 0.37 11.63
C LEU A 248 8.25 0.53 10.17
N ARG A 249 7.13 1.21 10.00
CA ARG A 249 6.67 1.73 8.70
C ARG A 249 7.21 3.13 8.48
N LEU A 250 7.66 3.41 7.26
CA LEU A 250 8.14 4.72 6.82
C LEU A 250 7.00 5.44 6.06
N PRO A 251 6.63 6.67 6.45
CA PRO A 251 5.62 7.44 5.72
C PRO A 251 6.08 7.69 4.28
N GLN A 252 5.21 7.35 3.33
CA GLN A 252 5.45 7.44 1.90
C GLN A 252 4.10 7.67 1.20
N GLU A 253 4.14 8.40 0.10
CA GLU A 253 3.04 8.58 -0.84
C GLU A 253 3.58 8.61 -2.27
N ASP A 254 2.72 8.39 -3.27
CA ASP A 254 3.07 8.55 -4.69
C ASP A 254 2.84 9.99 -5.19
N MET A 255 3.15 10.23 -6.47
CA MET A 255 2.98 11.56 -7.09
C MET A 255 1.52 11.95 -7.29
N CYS A 256 0.61 11.00 -7.53
CA CYS A 256 -0.82 11.30 -7.62
C CYS A 256 -1.33 11.81 -6.26
N GLN A 257 -0.99 11.10 -5.18
CA GLN A 257 -1.32 11.48 -3.81
C GLN A 257 -0.69 12.82 -3.41
N THR A 258 0.59 13.03 -3.75
CA THR A 258 1.32 14.27 -3.49
C THR A 258 0.60 15.49 -4.07
N PHE A 259 0.07 15.35 -5.30
CA PHE A 259 -0.67 16.42 -5.98
C PHE A 259 -2.20 16.38 -5.72
N GLY A 260 -2.69 15.47 -4.88
CA GLY A 260 -4.11 15.33 -4.58
C GLY A 260 -4.96 14.82 -5.77
N LEU A 261 -4.34 14.15 -6.73
CA LEU A 261 -4.94 13.68 -7.99
C LEU A 261 -5.54 12.27 -7.84
N PRO A 262 -6.63 11.97 -8.56
CA PRO A 262 -7.20 10.63 -8.62
C PRO A 262 -6.30 9.67 -9.43
N SER A 263 -6.42 8.37 -9.14
CA SER A 263 -5.68 7.30 -9.85
C SER A 263 -5.94 7.26 -11.36
N SER A 264 -7.07 7.82 -11.82
CA SER A 264 -7.47 7.86 -13.24
C SER A 264 -6.60 8.77 -14.11
N VAL A 265 -5.93 9.77 -13.54
CA VAL A 265 -5.06 10.71 -14.27
C VAL A 265 -3.59 10.45 -13.97
N LYS A 266 -3.21 9.18 -13.74
CA LYS A 266 -1.81 8.83 -13.42
C LYS A 266 -0.86 8.94 -14.62
N TYR A 267 -1.37 8.84 -15.85
CA TYR A 267 -0.58 8.96 -17.06
C TYR A 267 -0.61 10.39 -17.59
N GLU A 268 0.54 10.90 -18.04
CA GLU A 268 0.65 12.24 -18.65
C GLU A 268 -0.29 12.41 -19.85
N SER A 269 -0.47 11.35 -20.66
CA SER A 269 -1.42 11.35 -21.78
C SER A 269 -2.88 11.58 -21.37
N ASP A 270 -3.22 11.27 -20.13
CA ASP A 270 -4.56 11.44 -19.55
C ASP A 270 -4.65 12.69 -18.65
N GLY A 271 -3.65 13.59 -18.73
CA GLY A 271 -3.59 14.83 -17.94
C GLY A 271 -2.83 14.72 -16.62
N GLY A 272 -2.10 13.62 -16.40
CA GLY A 272 -1.26 13.40 -15.23
C GLY A 272 0.05 14.20 -15.22
N PRO A 273 0.77 14.18 -14.08
CA PRO A 273 2.02 14.92 -13.94
C PRO A 273 3.15 14.29 -14.75
N GLY A 274 3.78 15.10 -15.62
CA GLY A 274 4.96 14.74 -16.39
C GLY A 274 6.29 15.08 -15.72
N ILE A 275 7.39 14.90 -16.48
CA ILE A 275 8.76 15.21 -16.03
C ILE A 275 8.85 16.67 -15.52
N ALA A 276 8.33 17.63 -16.28
CA ALA A 276 8.45 19.05 -15.95
C ALA A 276 7.82 19.40 -14.59
N GLN A 277 6.60 18.89 -14.33
CA GLN A 277 5.88 19.16 -13.08
C GLN A 277 6.53 18.47 -11.89
N ILE A 278 6.98 17.23 -12.05
CA ILE A 278 7.66 16.47 -10.98
C ILE A 278 9.02 17.12 -10.63
N MET A 279 9.79 17.55 -11.62
CA MET A 279 11.06 18.24 -11.39
C MET A 279 10.87 19.59 -10.68
N ALA A 280 9.89 20.38 -11.08
CA ALA A 280 9.56 21.64 -10.40
C ALA A 280 9.13 21.43 -8.94
N PHE A 281 8.45 20.31 -8.65
CA PHE A 281 8.12 19.92 -7.29
C PHE A 281 9.37 19.59 -6.46
N PHE A 282 10.31 18.80 -7.00
CA PHE A 282 11.56 18.47 -6.31
C PHE A 282 12.41 19.70 -5.99
N ASP A 283 12.51 20.66 -6.91
CA ASP A 283 13.18 21.95 -6.66
C ASP A 283 12.55 22.71 -5.47
N GLY A 284 11.21 22.67 -5.37
CA GLY A 284 10.47 23.27 -4.26
C GLY A 284 10.78 22.60 -2.92
N VAL A 285 10.85 21.27 -2.89
CA VAL A 285 11.19 20.50 -1.68
C VAL A 285 12.61 20.80 -1.20
N GLN A 286 13.59 20.84 -2.12
CA GLN A 286 14.98 21.11 -1.78
C GLN A 286 15.16 22.51 -1.16
N ARG A 287 14.55 23.54 -1.76
CA ARG A 287 14.59 24.91 -1.22
C ARG A 287 13.91 25.03 0.15
N GLY A 288 12.87 24.25 0.41
CA GLY A 288 12.19 24.21 1.71
C GLY A 288 13.05 23.57 2.81
N ALA A 289 13.79 22.50 2.48
CA ALA A 289 14.71 21.84 3.39
C ALA A 289 15.89 22.75 3.79
N GLU A 290 16.47 23.48 2.83
CA GLU A 290 17.57 24.42 3.07
C GLU A 290 17.16 25.62 3.95
N ARG A 291 15.88 26.03 3.91
CA ARG A 291 15.36 27.13 4.75
C ARG A 291 14.97 26.71 6.17
N SER A 292 14.94 25.40 6.45
CA SER A 292 14.55 24.84 7.75
C SER A 292 15.75 24.40 8.60
N LEU A 293 16.97 24.60 8.09
CA LEU A 293 18.26 24.44 8.77
C LEU A 293 18.81 25.81 9.21
#